data_AF-A0A7Y4SNZ2-F1
#
_entry.id   AF-A0A7Y4SNZ2-F1
#
_cell.length_a   1.000
_cell.length_b   1.000
_cell.length_c   1.000
_cell.angle_alpha   90.00
_cell.angle_beta   90.00
_cell.angle_gamma   90.00
#
_symmetry.space_group_name_H-M   'P 1'
#
loop_
_entity.id
_entity.type
_entity.pdbx_description
1 polymer ?
#
loop_
_entity_poly.entity_id
_entity_poly.type
_entity_poly.pdbx_seq_one_letter_code
_entity_poly.pdbx_strand_id
1 'polypeptide(L)'
;MPHPAVKLTYDDFVHFPDDGKRHELIDGEHHVTPSPNTKHQTVSMNLLSAIWVWLESHPIGRLYHAPFDVVFTDADVVEPDLFYISNERRQERRRSGLPARRRSLRSRDRAVARSG
;
A
#
# COMPACT_ATOMS: atom_id res chain seq x y z
N MET A 1 15.11 21.76 -24.39
CA MET A 1 14.86 20.32 -24.56
C MET A 1 14.42 19.79 -23.20
N PRO A 2 13.19 19.28 -23.02
CA PRO A 2 12.88 18.55 -21.79
C PRO A 2 13.82 17.33 -21.74
N HIS A 3 14.51 17.13 -20.62
CA HIS A 3 15.22 15.87 -20.39
C HIS A 3 14.18 14.79 -20.15
N PRO A 4 14.32 13.58 -20.73
CA PRO A 4 13.49 12.47 -20.33
C PRO A 4 13.69 12.26 -18.83
N ALA A 5 12.63 12.46 -18.05
CA ALA A 5 12.67 12.18 -16.63
C ALA A 5 13.01 10.68 -16.46
N VAL A 6 13.96 10.38 -15.58
CA VAL A 6 14.27 8.99 -15.25
C VAL A 6 13.03 8.40 -14.57
N LYS A 7 12.44 7.37 -15.20
CA LYS A 7 11.32 6.63 -14.63
C LYS A 7 11.82 5.71 -13.53
N LEU A 8 11.21 5.80 -12.36
CA LEU A 8 11.51 4.96 -11.22
C LEU A 8 10.76 3.63 -11.31
N THR A 9 11.32 2.63 -10.64
CA THR A 9 10.80 1.26 -10.60
C THR A 9 10.50 0.83 -9.16
N TYR A 10 9.87 -0.33 -8.99
CA TYR A 10 9.63 -0.95 -7.69
C TYR A 10 10.93 -1.15 -6.90
N ASP A 11 12.03 -1.47 -7.59
CA ASP A 11 13.34 -1.63 -6.97
C ASP A 11 13.87 -0.29 -6.43
N ASP A 12 13.53 0.84 -7.06
CA ASP A 12 13.83 2.17 -6.49
C ASP A 12 12.90 2.47 -5.31
N PHE A 13 11.60 2.16 -5.46
CA PHE A 13 10.56 2.41 -4.46
C PHE A 13 10.89 1.79 -3.10
N VAL A 14 11.41 0.57 -3.06
CA VAL A 14 11.71 -0.11 -1.78
C VAL A 14 12.75 0.63 -0.93
N HIS A 15 13.56 1.50 -1.55
CA HIS A 15 14.58 2.31 -0.88
C HIS A 15 14.08 3.67 -0.38
N PHE A 16 12.83 4.05 -0.67
CA PHE A 16 12.26 5.29 -0.15
C PHE A 16 12.26 5.33 1.38
N PRO A 17 12.25 6.51 2.03
CA PRO A 17 12.21 6.58 3.48
C PRO A 17 10.88 6.05 4.04
N ASP A 18 10.90 5.60 5.29
CA ASP A 18 9.70 5.34 6.10
C ASP A 18 9.49 6.53 7.04
N ASP A 19 9.07 7.66 6.48
CA ASP A 19 8.96 8.96 7.16
C ASP A 19 7.52 9.34 7.55
N GLY A 20 6.59 8.39 7.44
CA GLY A 20 5.17 8.58 7.69
C GLY A 20 4.40 9.29 6.57
N LYS A 21 5.06 9.60 5.44
CA LYS A 21 4.38 10.06 4.23
C LYS A 21 4.00 8.87 3.36
N ARG A 22 3.02 9.11 2.50
CA ARG A 22 2.57 8.18 1.47
C ARG A 22 3.42 8.39 0.23
N HIS A 23 4.25 7.41 -0.09
CA HIS A 23 5.07 7.39 -1.30
C HIS A 23 4.39 6.51 -2.34
N GLU A 24 4.27 6.99 -3.58
CA GLU A 24 3.68 6.25 -4.69
C GLU A 24 4.47 6.43 -5.98
N LEU A 25 4.43 5.43 -6.84
CA LEU A 25 4.84 5.51 -8.24
C LEU A 25 3.61 5.42 -9.14
N ILE A 26 3.49 6.38 -10.06
CA ILE A 26 2.47 6.38 -11.12
C ILE A 26 3.19 6.62 -12.44
N ASP A 27 3.19 5.63 -13.34
CA ASP A 27 4.00 5.63 -14.57
C ASP A 27 5.49 5.94 -14.34
N GLY A 28 6.02 5.51 -13.19
CA GLY A 28 7.41 5.72 -12.77
C GLY A 28 7.70 7.11 -12.20
N GLU A 29 6.69 7.96 -12.02
CA GLU A 29 6.82 9.26 -11.35
C GLU A 29 6.57 9.13 -9.84
N HIS A 30 7.44 9.75 -9.03
CA HIS A 30 7.33 9.71 -7.57
C HIS A 30 6.38 10.78 -7.04
N HIS A 31 5.28 10.32 -6.43
CA HIS A 31 4.34 11.17 -5.72
C HIS A 31 4.50 11.00 -4.20
N VAL A 32 4.51 12.12 -3.48
CA VAL A 32 4.57 12.15 -2.01
C VAL A 32 3.35 12.90 -1.50
N THR A 33 2.52 12.21 -0.74
CA THR A 33 1.35 12.81 -0.06
C THR A 33 1.59 12.80 1.45
N PRO A 34 1.29 13.89 2.19
CA PRO A 34 1.37 13.87 3.64
C PRO A 34 0.38 12.87 4.24
N SER A 35 0.56 12.56 5.52
CA SER A 35 -0.37 11.69 6.24
C SER A 35 -1.80 12.27 6.20
N PRO A 36 -2.83 11.42 6.04
CA PRO A 36 -4.22 11.85 5.98
C PRO A 36 -4.67 12.54 7.27
N ASN A 37 -5.53 13.56 7.12
CA ASN A 37 -6.12 14.27 8.26
C ASN A 37 -7.27 13.48 8.92
N THR A 38 -7.74 13.94 10.08
CA THR A 38 -8.81 13.28 10.83
C THR A 38 -10.10 13.11 10.03
N LYS A 39 -10.49 14.10 9.20
CA LYS A 39 -11.70 14.01 8.36
C LYS A 39 -11.59 12.88 7.35
N HIS A 40 -10.43 12.77 6.71
CA HIS A 40 -10.12 11.70 5.77
C HIS A 40 -10.18 10.32 6.45
N GLN A 41 -9.57 10.20 7.63
CA GLN A 41 -9.62 8.97 8.44
C GLN A 41 -11.05 8.58 8.82
N THR A 42 -11.89 9.53 9.26
CA THR A 42 -13.29 9.26 9.59
C THR A 42 -14.07 8.73 8.39
N VAL A 43 -13.91 9.33 7.21
CA VAL A 43 -14.59 8.87 5.99
C VAL A 43 -14.13 7.47 5.60
N SER A 44 -12.82 7.21 5.59
CA SER A 44 -12.26 5.91 5.26
C SER A 44 -12.76 4.82 6.22
N MET A 45 -12.77 5.08 7.53
CA MET A 45 -13.25 4.13 8.53
C MET A 45 -14.75 3.82 8.41
N ASN A 46 -15.57 4.82 8.07
CA ASN A 46 -17.01 4.61 7.86
C ASN A 46 -17.26 3.72 6.63
N LEU A 47 -16.54 3.97 5.53
CA LEU A 47 -16.63 3.15 4.32
C LEU A 47 -16.12 1.73 4.57
N LEU A 48 -14.97 1.59 5.24
CA LEU A 48 -14.41 0.30 5.65
C LEU A 48 -15.45 -0.50 6.44
N SER A 49 -16.04 0.10 7.48
CA SER A 49 -17.03 -0.55 8.33
C SER A 49 -18.26 -1.03 7.56
N ALA A 50 -18.85 -0.14 6.74
CA ALA A 50 -20.05 -0.46 5.97
C ALA A 50 -19.82 -1.63 5.00
N ILE A 51 -18.71 -1.61 4.25
CA ILE A 51 -18.39 -2.67 3.28
C ILE A 51 -18.00 -3.95 4.02
N TRP A 52 -17.27 -3.86 5.14
CA TRP A 52 -16.87 -5.01 5.93
C TRP A 52 -18.06 -5.79 6.45
N VAL A 53 -19.04 -5.12 7.07
CA VAL A 53 -20.27 -5.74 7.56
C VAL A 53 -21.04 -6.42 6.44
N TRP A 54 -21.11 -5.80 5.25
CA TRP A 54 -21.74 -6.43 4.10
C TRP A 54 -21.02 -7.72 3.67
N LEU A 55 -19.69 -7.71 3.65
CA LEU A 55 -18.87 -8.86 3.29
C LEU A 55 -18.94 -10.02 4.30
N GLU A 56 -19.31 -9.77 5.56
CA GLU A 56 -19.55 -10.85 6.54
C GLU A 56 -20.72 -11.74 6.14
N SER A 57 -21.77 -11.16 5.54
CA SER A 57 -22.92 -11.91 5.02
C SER A 57 -22.74 -12.35 3.56
N HIS A 58 -21.82 -11.71 2.83
CA HIS A 58 -21.52 -12.00 1.42
C HIS A 58 -20.00 -12.22 1.24
N PRO A 59 -19.47 -13.40 1.59
CA PRO A 59 -18.02 -13.64 1.63
C PRO A 59 -17.41 -13.86 0.24
N ILE A 60 -17.59 -12.89 -0.66
CA ILE A 60 -17.19 -12.94 -2.08
C ILE A 60 -15.75 -12.43 -2.33
N GLY A 61 -15.09 -11.94 -1.28
CA GLY A 61 -13.72 -11.47 -1.35
C GLY A 61 -13.21 -10.92 -0.03
N ARG A 62 -12.17 -10.08 -0.10
CA ARG A 62 -11.52 -9.47 1.07
C ARG A 62 -11.31 -7.98 0.83
N LEU A 63 -11.66 -7.19 1.83
CA LEU A 63 -11.37 -5.76 1.91
C LEU A 63 -10.08 -5.54 2.71
N TYR A 64 -9.29 -4.57 2.28
CA TYR A 64 -8.05 -4.10 2.91
C TYR A 64 -8.09 -2.57 3.00
N HIS A 65 -7.27 -2.01 3.89
CA HIS A 65 -7.16 -0.58 4.13
C HIS A 65 -5.70 -0.15 4.27
N ALA A 66 -5.42 1.13 4.08
CA ALA A 66 -4.10 1.72 4.28
C ALA A 66 -3.62 1.59 5.75
N PRO A 67 -2.28 1.55 5.99
CA PRO A 67 -1.22 1.57 5.00
C PRO A 67 -0.99 0.19 4.36
N PHE A 68 -1.00 0.16 3.02
CA PHE A 68 -0.81 -1.07 2.25
C PHE A 68 -0.36 -0.78 0.81
N ASP A 69 0.83 -1.26 0.42
CA ASP A 69 1.36 -1.06 -0.93
C ASP A 69 0.72 -2.06 -1.91
N VAL A 70 0.19 -1.52 -3.01
CA VAL A 70 -0.35 -2.28 -4.14
C VAL A 70 0.53 -2.06 -5.35
N VAL A 71 1.27 -3.11 -5.72
CA VAL A 71 2.10 -3.15 -6.93
C VAL A 71 1.23 -3.64 -8.08
N PHE A 72 0.99 -2.78 -9.07
CA PHE A 72 0.33 -3.14 -10.32
C PHE A 72 1.34 -3.53 -11.39
N THR A 73 2.41 -2.74 -11.51
CA THR A 73 3.58 -2.96 -12.39
C THR A 73 4.82 -2.50 -11.65
N ASP A 74 6.01 -2.70 -12.24
CA ASP A 74 7.24 -2.14 -11.67
C ASP A 74 7.23 -0.61 -11.63
N ALA A 75 6.43 0.07 -12.47
CA ALA A 75 6.33 1.53 -12.51
C ALA A 75 5.10 2.08 -11.76
N ASP A 76 4.23 1.20 -11.23
CA ASP A 76 2.95 1.55 -10.62
C ASP A 76 2.81 0.90 -9.24
N VAL A 77 3.13 1.68 -8.22
CA VAL A 77 3.07 1.28 -6.81
C VAL A 77 2.26 2.32 -6.06
N VAL A 78 1.08 1.96 -5.58
CA VAL A 78 0.16 2.89 -4.92
C VAL A 78 -0.22 2.41 -3.53
N GLU A 79 -0.63 3.34 -2.67
CA GLU A 79 -1.12 3.03 -1.32
C GLU A 79 -2.59 3.46 -1.21
N PRO A 80 -3.56 2.69 -1.71
CA PRO A 80 -4.96 3.11 -1.67
C PRO A 80 -5.49 3.13 -0.23
N ASP A 81 -6.43 4.04 0.05
CA ASP A 81 -7.06 4.11 1.38
C ASP A 81 -7.86 2.85 1.71
N LEU A 82 -8.58 2.33 0.71
CA LEU A 82 -9.35 1.09 0.76
C LEU A 82 -9.26 0.37 -0.57
N PHE A 83 -9.16 -0.97 -0.55
CA PHE A 83 -9.27 -1.76 -1.76
C PHE A 83 -9.84 -3.16 -1.49
N TYR A 84 -10.59 -3.67 -2.45
CA TYR A 84 -11.22 -4.98 -2.40
C TYR A 84 -10.59 -5.93 -3.42
N ILE A 85 -10.41 -7.19 -3.04
CA ILE A 85 -10.02 -8.26 -3.95
C ILE A 85 -11.01 -9.40 -3.84
N SER A 86 -11.64 -9.78 -4.96
CA SER A 86 -12.54 -10.94 -5.04
C SER A 86 -11.81 -12.25 -4.72
N ASN A 87 -12.57 -13.26 -4.32
CA ASN A 87 -12.01 -14.60 -4.08
C ASN A 87 -11.32 -15.17 -5.31
N GLU A 88 -11.93 -15.03 -6.48
CA GLU A 88 -11.36 -15.45 -7.77
C GLU A 88 -9.98 -14.82 -8.01
N ARG A 89 -9.89 -13.49 -7.93
CA ARG A 89 -8.64 -12.76 -8.20
C ARG A 89 -7.57 -13.02 -7.15
N ARG A 90 -7.96 -13.32 -5.91
CA ARG A 90 -7.01 -13.78 -4.88
C ARG A 90 -6.40 -15.14 -5.22
N GLN A 91 -7.17 -16.06 -5.81
CA GLN A 91 -6.64 -17.35 -6.24
C GLN A 91 -5.71 -17.20 -7.44
N GLU A 92 -6.05 -16.36 -8.41
CA GLU A 92 -5.17 -16.02 -9.53
C GLU A 92 -3.84 -15.43 -9.05
N ARG A 93 -3.87 -14.44 -8.14
CA ARG A 93 -2.65 -13.84 -7.58
C ARG A 93 -1.77 -14.84 -6.85
N ARG A 94 -2.37 -15.80 -6.13
CA ARG A 94 -1.60 -16.89 -5.49
C ARG A 94 -0.89 -17.76 -6.52
N ARG A 95 -1.48 -17.95 -7.71
CA ARG A 95 -0.86 -18.70 -8.81
C ARG A 95 0.18 -17.88 -9.58
N SER A 96 0.00 -16.57 -9.72
CA SER A 96 0.90 -15.69 -10.48
C SER A 96 2.08 -15.13 -9.68
N GLY A 97 2.04 -15.18 -8.35
CA GLY A 97 3.13 -14.72 -7.48
C GLY A 97 3.25 -13.19 -7.32
N LEU A 98 2.35 -12.40 -7.91
CA LEU A 98 2.32 -10.93 -7.79
C LEU A 98 2.03 -10.49 -6.33
N PRO A 99 2.96 -9.81 -5.65
CA PRO A 99 2.82 -9.55 -4.23
C PRO A 99 2.07 -8.23 -3.97
N ALA A 100 0.96 -8.32 -3.24
CA ALA A 100 0.48 -7.18 -2.45
C ALA A 100 1.25 -7.24 -1.12
N ARG A 101 2.02 -6.20 -0.78
CA ARG A 101 2.91 -6.23 0.39
C ARG A 101 2.51 -5.14 1.37
N ARG A 102 2.45 -5.50 2.64
CA ARG A 102 2.53 -4.52 3.71
C ARG A 102 3.99 -4.15 3.85
N ARG A 103 4.35 -2.88 3.69
CA ARG A 103 5.67 -2.40 4.08
C ARG A 103 5.87 -2.75 5.55
N SER A 104 6.79 -3.68 5.82
CA SER A 104 7.11 -4.03 7.20
C SER A 104 7.75 -2.80 7.83
N LEU A 105 7.15 -2.28 8.90
CA LEU A 105 7.81 -1.40 9.87
C LEU A 105 9.03 -2.13 10.44
N ARG A 106 10.15 -2.18 9.72
CA ARG A 106 11.44 -2.62 10.28
C ARG A 106 12.19 -1.39 10.74
N SER A 107 11.72 -0.79 11.83
CA SER A 107 12.46 0.29 12.49
C SER A 107 12.02 0.43 13.95
N ARG A 108 12.43 -0.55 14.78
CA ARG A 108 12.85 -0.42 16.20
C ARG A 108 12.89 -1.81 16.86
N ASP A 109 13.99 -2.55 16.66
CA ASP A 109 14.34 -3.69 17.54
C ASP A 109 15.84 -4.06 17.48
N ARG A 110 16.71 -3.10 17.16
CA ARG A 110 18.18 -3.31 17.18
C ARG A 110 18.96 -2.28 17.99
N ALA A 111 18.32 -1.64 18.97
CA ALA A 111 18.99 -0.70 19.85
C ALA A 111 18.56 -0.82 21.33
N VAL A 112 18.34 -2.05 21.84
CA VAL A 112 18.36 -2.33 23.30
C VAL A 112 18.95 -3.74 23.50
N ALA A 113 20.21 -3.92 23.13
CA ALA A 113 20.96 -5.14 23.47
C ALA A 113 22.48 -4.90 23.43
N ARG A 114 22.97 -3.73 23.87
CA ARG A 114 24.39 -3.49 24.20
C ARG A 114 24.50 -2.36 25.23
N SER A 115 24.18 -2.70 26.45
CA SER A 115 24.66 -2.02 27.66
C SER A 115 24.54 -3.00 28.82
N GLY A 116 25.45 -3.98 28.77
CA GLY A 116 26.05 -4.54 29.98
C GLY A 116 27.35 -3.78 30.25
#